data_AF-A0A7W7Y8K3-F1
#
_entry.id   AF-A0A7W7Y8K3-F1
#
_cell.length_a   1.000
_cell.length_b   1.000
_cell.length_c   1.000
_cell.angle_alpha   90.00
_cell.angle_beta   90.00
_cell.angle_gamma   90.00
#
_symmetry.space_group_name_H-M   'P 1'
#
loop_
_entity.id
_entity.type
_entity.pdbx_description
1 polymer ?
#
loop_
_entity_poly.entity_id
_entity_poly.type
_entity_poly.pdbx_seq_one_letter_code
_entity_poly.pdbx_strand_id
1 'polypeptide(L)'
;MAIPSFSPALFSDSEVWTKIKTMATTLNTETTQVVTDASTTDFSDPGSVVLLQMRVNQVTNAATAVSNLVKAIQEPSKNAVSNLR
;
A
#
# COMPACT_ATOMS: atom_id res chain seq x y z
N MET A 1 -4.06 8.34 -41.92
CA MET A 1 -2.75 8.59 -41.27
C MET A 1 -3.07 8.97 -39.83
N ALA A 2 -2.90 8.03 -38.88
CA ALA A 2 -3.28 8.26 -37.49
C ALA A 2 -2.25 9.17 -36.82
N ILE A 3 -2.70 10.28 -36.23
CA ILE A 3 -1.86 11.18 -35.44
C ILE A 3 -1.46 10.41 -34.18
N PRO A 4 -0.18 10.20 -33.88
CA PRO A 4 0.21 9.55 -32.63
C PRO A 4 -0.25 10.43 -31.47
N SER A 5 -1.07 9.89 -30.55
CA SER A 5 -1.49 10.65 -29.38
C SER A 5 -0.26 10.91 -28.51
N PHE A 6 0.18 12.15 -28.48
CA PHE A 6 1.21 12.60 -27.55
C PHE A 6 0.58 12.62 -26.15
N SER A 7 0.74 11.52 -25.43
CA SER A 7 0.47 11.45 -23.99
C SER A 7 1.82 11.53 -23.28
N PRO A 8 2.30 12.73 -22.90
CA PRO A 8 3.58 12.85 -22.23
C PRO A 8 3.53 12.05 -20.93
N ALA A 9 4.63 11.35 -20.61
CA ALA A 9 4.76 10.50 -19.42
C ALA A 9 4.50 11.22 -18.08
N LEU A 10 4.34 12.55 -18.12
CA LEU A 10 3.93 13.40 -17.01
C LEU A 10 2.47 13.13 -16.55
N PHE A 11 1.61 12.61 -17.44
CA PHE A 11 0.19 12.32 -17.14
C PHE A 11 -0.11 10.83 -16.96
N SER A 12 0.85 9.94 -17.23
CA SER A 12 0.78 8.55 -16.81
C SER A 12 1.26 8.43 -15.37
N ASP A 13 0.55 7.67 -14.53
CA ASP A 13 1.08 7.33 -13.21
C ASP A 13 2.46 6.70 -13.38
N SER A 14 3.46 7.26 -12.69
CA SER A 14 4.79 6.65 -12.58
C SER A 14 4.63 5.17 -12.18
N GLU A 15 5.43 4.26 -12.77
CA GLU A 15 5.41 2.84 -12.38
C GLU A 15 5.56 2.65 -10.87
N VAL A 16 6.31 3.52 -10.21
CA VAL A 16 6.49 3.55 -8.77
C VAL A 16 5.20 3.93 -8.06
N TRP A 17 4.47 4.93 -8.56
CA TRP A 17 3.19 5.37 -7.99
C TRP A 17 2.08 4.33 -8.23
N THR A 18 2.05 3.72 -9.42
CA THR A 18 1.19 2.57 -9.72
C THR A 18 1.47 1.42 -8.76
N LYS A 19 2.75 1.10 -8.50
CA LYS A 19 3.15 0.08 -7.52
C LYS A 19 2.69 0.43 -6.10
N ILE A 20 2.83 1.68 -5.67
CA ILE A 20 2.29 2.12 -4.37
C ILE A 20 0.77 1.96 -4.31
N LYS A 21 0.03 2.38 -5.34
CA LYS A 21 -1.43 2.22 -5.40
C LYS A 21 -1.84 0.76 -5.32
N THR A 22 -1.16 -0.12 -6.05
CA THR A 22 -1.41 -1.57 -5.98
C THR A 22 -1.18 -2.09 -4.57
N MET A 23 -0.06 -1.75 -3.93
CA MET A 23 0.22 -2.18 -2.55
C MET A 23 -0.82 -1.64 -1.56
N ALA A 24 -1.23 -0.37 -1.70
CA ALA A 24 -2.28 0.22 -0.86
C ALA A 24 -3.64 -0.44 -1.07
N THR A 25 -3.97 -0.82 -2.31
CA THR A 25 -5.20 -1.54 -2.65
C THR A 25 -5.20 -2.94 -2.03
N THR A 26 -4.10 -3.68 -2.14
CA THR A 26 -3.93 -4.97 -1.46
C THR A 26 -4.11 -4.82 0.05
N LEU A 27 -3.50 -3.79 0.64
CA LEU A 27 -3.63 -3.52 2.08
C LEU A 27 -5.07 -3.27 2.51
N ASN A 28 -5.82 -2.53 1.71
CA ASN A 28 -7.24 -2.28 1.97
C ASN A 28 -8.05 -3.59 1.93
N THR A 29 -7.78 -4.45 0.94
CA THR A 29 -8.42 -5.77 0.84
C THR A 29 -8.10 -6.64 2.06
N GLU A 30 -6.83 -6.77 2.44
CA GLU A 30 -6.41 -7.57 3.58
C GLU A 30 -6.96 -7.01 4.91
N THR A 31 -7.00 -5.69 5.06
CA THR A 31 -7.61 -5.04 6.24
C THR A 31 -9.10 -5.32 6.31
N THR A 32 -9.80 -5.23 5.18
CA THR A 32 -11.24 -5.55 5.10
C THR A 32 -11.48 -7.03 5.44
N GLN A 33 -10.60 -7.92 4.99
CA GLN A 33 -10.66 -9.34 5.33
C GLN A 33 -10.46 -9.57 6.82
N VAL A 34 -9.48 -8.91 7.46
CA VAL A 34 -9.27 -8.99 8.91
C VAL A 34 -10.49 -8.51 9.70
N VAL A 35 -11.15 -7.43 9.27
CA VAL A 35 -12.39 -6.94 9.90
C VAL A 35 -13.50 -7.98 9.77
N THR A 36 -13.61 -8.61 8.59
CA THR A 36 -14.59 -9.68 8.35
C THR A 36 -14.28 -10.89 9.22
N ASP A 37 -13.03 -11.35 9.24
CA ASP A 37 -12.58 -12.49 10.04
C ASP A 37 -12.84 -12.23 11.53
N ALA A 38 -12.55 -11.02 12.02
CA ALA A 38 -12.83 -10.61 13.40
C ALA A 38 -14.32 -10.68 13.73
N SER A 39 -15.20 -10.30 12.79
CA SER A 39 -16.65 -10.35 12.99
C SER A 39 -17.22 -11.77 13.08
N THR A 40 -16.49 -12.76 12.54
CA THR A 40 -16.86 -14.18 12.55
C THR A 40 -15.99 -15.02 13.47
N THR A 41 -15.00 -14.43 14.14
CA THR A 41 -14.06 -15.15 15.01
C THR A 41 -14.77 -15.56 16.29
N ASP A 42 -14.64 -16.84 16.66
CA ASP A 42 -15.03 -17.30 17.98
C ASP A 42 -13.96 -16.90 19.01
N PHE A 43 -14.25 -15.86 19.80
CA PHE A 43 -13.34 -15.37 20.83
C PHE A 43 -13.28 -16.28 22.07
N SER A 44 -14.10 -17.33 22.13
CA SER A 44 -14.02 -18.35 23.18
C SER A 44 -13.02 -19.46 22.85
N ASP A 45 -12.60 -19.59 21.59
CA ASP A 45 -11.54 -20.49 21.15
C ASP A 45 -10.19 -19.76 21.02
N PRO A 46 -9.19 -20.08 21.86
CA PRO A 46 -7.87 -19.49 21.78
C PRO A 46 -7.17 -19.69 20.43
N GLY A 47 -7.44 -20.79 19.71
CA GLY A 47 -6.84 -21.05 18.40
C GLY A 47 -7.29 -20.04 17.35
N SER A 48 -8.59 -19.77 17.29
CA SER A 48 -9.19 -18.79 16.40
C SER A 48 -8.69 -17.36 16.67
N VAL A 49 -8.49 -16.99 17.94
CA VAL A 49 -7.92 -15.69 18.33
C VAL A 49 -6.47 -15.55 17.86
N VAL A 50 -5.65 -16.60 17.97
CA VAL A 50 -4.25 -16.56 17.49
C VAL A 50 -4.20 -16.40 15.97
N LEU A 51 -5.07 -17.09 15.22
CA LEU A 51 -5.13 -16.94 13.76
C LEU A 51 -5.52 -15.51 13.35
N LEU A 52 -6.49 -14.91 14.05
CA LEU A 52 -6.85 -13.49 13.84
C LEU A 52 -5.67 -12.57 14.14
N GLN A 53 -4.98 -12.79 15.27
CA GLN A 53 -3.81 -12.02 15.65
C GLN A 53 -2.69 -12.12 14.60
N MET A 54 -2.47 -13.30 14.02
CA MET A 54 -1.50 -13.48 12.95
C MET A 54 -1.84 -12.66 11.70
N ARG A 55 -3.12 -12.64 11.28
CA ARG A 55 -3.53 -11.82 10.13
C ARG A 55 -3.39 -10.32 10.42
N VAL A 56 -3.77 -9.87 11.61
CA VAL A 56 -3.56 -8.47 12.06
C VAL A 56 -2.08 -8.09 11.99
N ASN A 57 -1.18 -8.97 12.43
CA ASN A 57 0.26 -8.75 12.37
C ASN A 57 0.78 -8.67 10.92
N GLN A 58 0.27 -9.51 10.02
CA GLN A 58 0.63 -9.47 8.59
C GLN A 58 0.23 -8.15 7.94
N VAL A 59 -1.01 -7.68 8.18
CA VAL A 59 -1.50 -6.39 7.69
C VAL A 59 -0.65 -5.23 8.23
N THR A 60 -0.32 -5.26 9.52
CA THR A 60 0.49 -4.22 10.17
C THR A 60 1.91 -4.13 9.58
N ASN A 61 2.54 -5.27 9.35
CA ASN A 61 3.87 -5.33 8.72
C ASN A 61 3.84 -4.83 7.28
N ALA A 62 2.81 -5.22 6.51
CA ALA A 62 2.61 -4.72 5.15
C ALA A 62 2.40 -3.19 5.14
N ALA A 63 1.60 -2.65 6.07
CA ALA A 63 1.34 -1.22 6.17
C ALA A 63 2.64 -0.43 6.41
N THR A 64 3.48 -0.97 7.28
CA THR A 64 4.79 -0.41 7.61
C THR A 64 5.72 -0.40 6.39
N ALA A 65 5.73 -1.48 5.61
CA ALA A 65 6.52 -1.56 4.38
C ALA A 65 6.08 -0.53 3.33
N VAL A 66 4.77 -0.33 3.14
CA VAL A 66 4.24 0.71 2.24
C VAL A 66 4.62 2.11 2.72
N SER A 67 4.48 2.38 4.02
CA SER A 67 4.87 3.67 4.63
C SER A 67 6.35 3.98 4.42
N ASN A 68 7.23 3.00 4.63
CA ASN A 68 8.67 3.16 4.41
C ASN A 68 9.00 3.38 2.93
N LEU A 69 8.32 2.68 2.00
CA LEU A 69 8.47 2.89 0.57
C LEU A 69 8.09 4.32 0.16
N VAL A 70 6.94 4.82 0.63
CA VAL A 70 6.50 6.20 0.34
C VAL A 70 7.49 7.22 0.88
N LYS A 71 8.01 7.04 2.11
CA LYS A 71 9.05 7.91 2.68
C LYS A 71 10.31 7.92 1.81
N ALA A 72 10.78 6.75 1.39
CA ALA A 72 11.96 6.61 0.53
C ALA A 72 11.81 7.30 -0.84
N ILE A 73 10.58 7.45 -1.35
CA ILE A 73 10.29 8.18 -2.60
C ILE A 73 10.22 9.69 -2.38
N GLN A 74 9.69 10.13 -1.24
CA GLN A 74 9.60 11.55 -0.91
C GLN A 74 10.97 12.18 -0.65
N GLU A 75 11.91 11.43 -0.07
CA GLU A 75 13.24 11.92 0.32
C GLU A 75 14.09 12.46 -0.85
N PRO A 76 14.27 11.75 -1.99
CA PRO A 76 14.93 12.31 -3.16
C PRO A 76 14.15 13.51 -3.75
N SER A 77 12.82 13.52 -3.66
CA SER A 77 12.01 14.66 -4.12
C SER A 77 12.26 15.91 -3.27
N LYS A 78 12.38 15.77 -1.94
CA LYS A 78 12.74 16.87 -1.04
C LYS A 78 14.16 17.37 -1.32
N ASN A 79 15.12 16.48 -1.53
CA ASN A 79 16.50 16.84 -1.84
C ASN A 79 16.62 17.56 -3.20
N ALA A 80 15.86 17.12 -4.20
CA ALA A 80 15.83 17.77 -5.51
C ALA A 80 15.23 19.19 -5.43
N VAL A 81 14.13 19.37 -4.70
CA VAL A 81 13.55 20.70 -4.47
C VAL A 81 14.49 21.60 -3.66
N SER A 82 15.20 21.05 -2.67
CA SER A 82 16.19 21.80 -1.88
C SER A 82 17.39 22.25 -2.71
N ASN A 83 17.84 21.45 -3.69
CA ASN A 83 18.94 21.82 -4.60
C ASN A 83 18.53 22.84 -5.67
N LEU A 84 17.22 23.03 -5.89
CA LEU A 84 16.66 24.01 -6.81
C LEU A 84 16.39 25.38 -6.15
N ARG A 85 16.38 25.45 -4.82
CA ARG A 85 16.28 26.68 -4.03
C ARG A 85 17.65 27.26 -3.71
#